data_AF-A0A1D6PIF7-F1
#
_entry.id   AF-A0A1D6PIF7-F1
#
_cell.length_a   1.000
_cell.length_b   1.000
_cell.length_c   1.000
_cell.angle_alpha   90.00
_cell.angle_beta   90.00
_cell.angle_gamma   90.00
#
_symmetry.space_group_name_H-M   'P 1'
#
loop_
_entity.id
_entity.type
_entity.pdbx_description
1 polymer ?
#
loop_
_entity_poly.entity_id
_entity_poly.type
_entity_poly.pdbx_seq_one_letter_code
_entity_poly.pdbx_strand_id
1 'polypeptide(L)'
;MFIESFRVESPHVRYGPTEIESEYRYDTTELVHEAKDGASRWVVRPKSVKYNFRTSTAVPKLGVMLVGWGGNNGSTLTAGVIANREGISWATKDKVQQANYYGSLTQASTIRVGSYNGEEIYAPFKSLLPMVNPDDLVFGGWDISSMNLADAMTRAKVLDIDLQKQLRPYMESMVPLPGVYDPDFIAANQGSRANNVIKGTKKEQVEQIIKDIREFKEKNKVDKVVVLWTANTERYSNVCAGLNDTMENLLASVDKNEAEISPSTLYAIACVTEGVPFINGSPQNTFVPGLIFLLVLE
;
A
#
# COMPACT_ATOMS: atom_id res chain seq x y z
N MET A 1 2.02 5.29 -32.50
CA MET A 1 1.63 3.85 -32.51
C MET A 1 1.76 3.22 -31.11
N PHE A 2 0.98 2.17 -30.82
CA PHE A 2 0.91 1.52 -29.51
C PHE A 2 1.41 0.08 -29.58
N ILE A 3 2.27 -0.32 -28.64
CA ILE A 3 2.79 -1.69 -28.54
C ILE A 3 2.56 -2.26 -27.15
N GLU A 4 2.15 -3.52 -27.06
CA GLU A 4 1.81 -4.16 -25.79
C GLU A 4 3.01 -4.89 -25.15
N SER A 5 3.98 -5.30 -25.97
CA SER A 5 5.18 -6.02 -25.55
C SER A 5 6.41 -5.53 -26.31
N PHE A 6 7.56 -5.46 -25.63
CA PHE A 6 8.84 -5.15 -26.23
C PHE A 6 9.98 -5.77 -25.43
N ARG A 7 11.18 -5.79 -26.00
CA ARG A 7 12.41 -6.23 -25.35
C ARG A 7 13.49 -5.17 -25.55
N VAL A 8 14.27 -4.90 -24.50
CA VAL A 8 15.40 -3.96 -24.58
C VAL A 8 16.65 -4.73 -25.00
N GLU A 9 17.17 -4.43 -26.18
CA GLU A 9 18.47 -4.93 -26.62
C GLU A 9 19.54 -3.89 -26.28
N SER A 10 20.32 -4.15 -25.23
CA SER A 10 21.36 -3.26 -24.73
C SER A 10 22.51 -4.06 -24.14
N PRO A 11 23.78 -3.65 -24.33
CA PRO A 11 24.92 -4.30 -23.69
C PRO A 11 24.88 -4.19 -22.15
N HIS A 12 24.03 -3.32 -21.61
CA HIS A 12 23.85 -3.10 -20.17
C HIS A 12 22.66 -3.85 -19.58
N VAL A 13 21.95 -4.68 -20.36
CA VAL A 13 20.79 -5.44 -19.90
C VAL A 13 21.01 -6.92 -20.20
N ARG A 14 20.86 -7.76 -19.16
CA ARG A 14 20.93 -9.22 -19.27
C ARG A 14 19.64 -9.83 -18.77
N TYR A 15 18.99 -10.61 -19.64
CA TYR A 15 17.81 -11.40 -19.29
C TYR A 15 18.24 -12.80 -18.86
N GLY A 16 18.03 -13.13 -17.58
CA GLY A 16 18.19 -14.47 -17.03
C GLY A 16 16.87 -15.25 -17.00
N PRO A 17 16.88 -16.49 -16.48
CA PRO A 17 15.68 -17.32 -16.39
C PRO A 17 14.64 -16.79 -15.39
N THR A 18 15.07 -16.10 -14.32
CA THR A 18 14.20 -15.64 -13.23
C THR A 18 14.39 -14.16 -12.88
N GLU A 19 15.27 -13.46 -13.60
CA GLU A 19 15.63 -12.08 -13.29
C GLU A 19 16.12 -11.32 -14.51
N ILE A 20 15.98 -9.99 -14.45
CA ILE A 20 16.56 -9.03 -15.38
C ILE A 20 17.62 -8.26 -14.61
N GLU A 21 18.85 -8.30 -15.10
CA GLU A 21 19.94 -7.47 -14.58
C GLU A 21 20.17 -6.28 -15.49
N SER A 22 20.31 -5.09 -14.91
CA SER A 22 20.57 -3.87 -15.66
C SER A 22 21.62 -3.00 -14.97
N GLU A 23 22.61 -2.57 -15.74
CA GLU A 23 23.56 -1.55 -15.32
C GLU A 23 23.03 -0.15 -15.66
N TYR A 24 23.03 0.74 -14.67
CA TYR A 24 22.58 2.12 -14.82
C TYR A 24 23.62 3.09 -14.26
N ARG A 25 24.01 4.08 -15.07
CA ARG A 25 24.84 5.20 -14.62
C ARG A 25 23.93 6.35 -14.19
N TYR A 26 23.89 6.61 -12.89
CA TYR A 26 23.19 7.75 -12.31
C TYR A 26 24.12 8.96 -12.29
N ASP A 27 23.90 9.88 -13.23
CA ASP A 27 24.62 11.15 -13.31
C ASP A 27 23.92 12.18 -12.39
N THR A 28 24.67 12.70 -11.42
CA THR A 28 24.19 13.64 -10.39
C THR A 28 25.24 14.72 -10.11
N THR A 29 25.02 15.57 -9.11
CA THR A 29 25.91 16.69 -8.76
C THR A 29 26.14 16.75 -7.26
N GLU A 30 27.40 16.86 -6.86
CA GLU A 30 27.81 17.07 -5.47
C GLU A 30 28.13 18.57 -5.25
N LEU A 31 27.55 19.14 -4.19
CA LEU A 31 27.83 20.51 -3.75
C LEU A 31 28.84 20.48 -2.60
N VAL A 32 29.97 21.15 -2.78
CA VAL A 32 30.99 21.31 -1.74
C VAL A 32 31.07 22.78 -1.37
N HIS A 33 30.90 23.07 -0.08
CA HIS A 33 31.12 24.41 0.45
C HIS A 33 32.61 24.57 0.78
N GLU A 34 33.27 25.55 0.17
CA GLU A 34 34.67 25.85 0.42
C GLU A 34 34.78 27.27 1.00
N ALA A 35 35.28 27.36 2.23
CA ALA A 35 35.68 28.63 2.84
C ALA A 35 37.21 28.72 2.82
N LYS A 36 37.76 29.57 1.95
CA LYS A 36 39.21 29.80 1.84
C LYS A 36 39.48 31.29 1.69
N ASP A 37 40.48 31.79 2.42
CA ASP A 37 40.94 33.19 2.34
C ASP A 37 39.84 34.24 2.57
N GLY A 38 38.89 33.96 3.48
CA GLY A 38 37.77 34.86 3.80
C GLY A 38 36.66 34.90 2.73
N ALA A 39 36.82 34.18 1.62
CA ALA A 39 35.79 34.01 0.60
C ALA A 39 35.05 32.68 0.80
N SER A 40 33.72 32.76 0.80
CA SER A 40 32.82 31.62 0.84
C SER A 40 32.37 31.32 -0.59
N ARG A 41 32.62 30.11 -1.09
CA ARG A 41 32.18 29.68 -2.43
C ARG A 41 31.56 28.28 -2.42
N TRP A 42 30.64 28.07 -3.35
CA TRP A 42 30.09 26.75 -3.65
C TRP A 42 30.82 26.16 -4.86
N VAL A 43 31.28 24.93 -4.73
CA VAL A 43 31.84 24.15 -5.84
C VAL A 43 30.82 23.10 -6.26
N VAL A 44 30.43 23.16 -7.53
CA VAL A 44 29.45 22.27 -8.15
C VAL A 44 30.21 21.20 -8.93
N ARG A 45 30.19 19.94 -8.46
CA ARG A 45 30.97 18.84 -9.05
C ARG A 45 30.04 17.80 -9.67
N PRO A 46 30.08 17.60 -10.99
CA PRO A 46 29.40 16.45 -11.62
C PRO A 46 29.94 15.15 -11.02
N LYS A 47 29.04 14.24 -10.68
CA LYS A 47 29.35 12.93 -10.09
C LYS A 47 28.51 11.86 -10.77
N SER A 48 29.13 10.75 -11.15
CA SER A 48 28.41 9.60 -11.68
C SER A 48 28.51 8.44 -10.70
N VAL A 49 27.38 7.80 -10.41
CA VAL A 49 27.31 6.59 -9.58
C VAL A 49 26.78 5.45 -10.45
N LYS A 50 27.52 4.36 -10.51
CA LYS A 50 27.08 3.15 -11.23
C LYS A 50 26.27 2.26 -10.29
N TYR A 51 25.06 1.92 -10.72
CA TYR A 51 24.17 0.95 -10.08
C TYR A 51 24.05 -0.31 -10.94
N ASN A 52 24.00 -1.45 -10.28
CA ASN A 52 23.60 -2.71 -10.91
C ASN A 52 22.28 -3.13 -10.26
N PHE A 53 21.20 -3.06 -11.01
CA PHE A 53 19.88 -3.50 -10.56
C PHE A 53 19.67 -4.96 -10.95
N ARG A 54 19.01 -5.71 -10.06
CA ARG A 54 18.49 -7.05 -10.31
C ARG A 54 17.00 -7.04 -10.00
N THR A 55 16.19 -7.34 -11.01
CA THR A 55 14.73 -7.35 -10.90
C THR A 55 14.25 -8.78 -11.10
N SER A 56 13.64 -9.38 -10.08
CA SER A 56 12.97 -10.68 -10.24
C SER A 56 11.85 -10.56 -11.27
N THR A 57 11.74 -11.54 -12.17
CA THR A 57 10.64 -11.63 -13.13
C THR A 57 9.45 -12.42 -12.60
N ALA A 58 9.59 -13.07 -11.44
CA ALA A 58 8.51 -13.81 -10.81
C ALA A 58 7.48 -12.84 -10.20
N VAL A 59 6.25 -12.89 -10.69
CA VAL A 59 5.11 -12.11 -10.16
C VAL A 59 4.47 -12.91 -9.02
N PRO A 60 4.50 -12.44 -7.77
CA PRO A 60 3.97 -13.18 -6.64
C PRO A 60 2.44 -13.16 -6.62
N LYS A 61 1.82 -14.21 -6.08
CA LYS A 61 0.43 -14.12 -5.63
C LYS A 61 0.38 -13.18 -4.43
N LEU A 62 -0.31 -12.05 -4.59
CA LEU A 62 -0.28 -10.95 -3.63
C LEU A 62 -1.56 -10.87 -2.81
N GLY A 63 -1.39 -10.91 -1.50
CA GLY A 63 -2.43 -10.54 -0.54
C GLY A 63 -2.36 -9.05 -0.18
N VAL A 64 -3.51 -8.39 -0.13
CA VAL A 64 -3.65 -7.00 0.31
C VAL A 64 -4.58 -6.94 1.50
N MET A 65 -4.05 -6.57 2.66
CA MET A 65 -4.84 -6.41 3.87
C MET A 65 -5.06 -4.92 4.17
N LEU A 66 -6.32 -4.52 4.27
CA LEU A 66 -6.71 -3.13 4.45
C LEU A 66 -7.10 -2.88 5.91
N VAL A 67 -6.48 -1.89 6.56
CA VAL A 67 -7.01 -1.34 7.81
C VAL A 67 -8.11 -0.35 7.44
N GLY A 68 -9.34 -0.57 7.93
CA GLY A 68 -10.53 0.13 7.46
C GLY A 68 -11.14 -0.49 6.20
N TRP A 69 -11.05 -1.82 6.05
CA TRP A 69 -11.52 -2.53 4.85
C TRP A 69 -13.00 -2.29 4.56
N GLY A 70 -13.82 -2.23 5.60
CA GLY A 70 -15.24 -1.91 5.49
C GLY A 70 -15.53 -0.44 5.20
N GLY A 71 -14.53 0.44 5.06
CA GLY A 71 -14.69 1.85 4.69
C GLY A 71 -15.09 2.07 3.23
N ASN A 72 -15.30 3.34 2.84
CA ASN A 72 -15.66 3.68 1.46
C ASN A 72 -14.59 3.22 0.47
N ASN A 73 -13.31 3.53 0.75
CA ASN A 73 -12.19 3.14 -0.11
C ASN A 73 -12.02 1.62 -0.15
N GLY A 74 -12.02 0.94 1.01
CA GLY A 74 -11.83 -0.50 1.07
C GLY A 74 -12.92 -1.28 0.34
N SER A 75 -14.19 -0.95 0.58
CA SER A 75 -15.32 -1.56 -0.15
C SER A 75 -15.29 -1.26 -1.64
N THR A 76 -14.97 -0.03 -2.05
CA THR A 76 -14.90 0.35 -3.47
C THR A 76 -13.73 -0.31 -4.18
N LEU A 77 -12.56 -0.40 -3.55
CA LEU A 77 -11.38 -1.06 -4.13
C LEU A 77 -11.66 -2.54 -4.37
N THR A 78 -12.20 -3.24 -3.37
CA THR A 78 -12.55 -4.67 -3.49
C THR A 78 -13.63 -4.88 -4.56
N ALA A 79 -14.69 -4.06 -4.55
CA ALA A 79 -15.74 -4.10 -5.56
C ALA A 79 -15.21 -3.85 -6.99
N GLY A 80 -14.37 -2.84 -7.17
CA GLY A 80 -13.79 -2.46 -8.46
C GLY A 80 -12.92 -3.57 -9.04
N VAL A 81 -12.11 -4.22 -8.22
CA VAL A 81 -11.29 -5.37 -8.65
C VAL A 81 -12.17 -6.56 -9.04
N ILE A 82 -13.16 -6.91 -8.22
CA ILE A 82 -14.09 -8.01 -8.56
C ILE A 82 -14.83 -7.70 -9.86
N ALA A 83 -15.33 -6.47 -10.02
CA ALA A 83 -16.05 -6.08 -11.24
C ALA A 83 -15.18 -6.22 -12.50
N ASN A 84 -13.89 -5.84 -12.43
CA ASN A 84 -12.96 -6.02 -13.55
C ASN A 84 -12.65 -7.50 -13.81
N ARG A 85 -12.32 -8.26 -12.76
CA ARG A 85 -11.99 -9.69 -12.87
C ARG A 85 -13.13 -10.51 -13.47
N GLU A 86 -14.37 -10.22 -13.07
CA GLU A 86 -15.56 -10.93 -13.54
C GLU A 86 -16.13 -10.34 -14.84
N GLY A 87 -15.54 -9.27 -15.38
CA GLY A 87 -16.00 -8.63 -16.61
C GLY A 87 -17.41 -8.01 -16.50
N ILE A 88 -17.76 -7.46 -15.34
CA ILE A 88 -19.10 -6.94 -15.06
C ILE A 88 -19.36 -5.67 -15.88
N SER A 89 -20.56 -5.62 -16.46
CA SER A 89 -21.13 -4.44 -17.08
C SER A 89 -22.45 -4.08 -16.41
N TRP A 90 -22.78 -2.80 -16.38
CA TRP A 90 -24.02 -2.34 -15.75
C TRP A 90 -24.65 -1.21 -16.54
N ALA A 91 -25.98 -1.13 -16.51
CA ALA A 91 -26.69 -0.02 -17.12
C ALA A 91 -26.63 1.20 -16.20
N THR A 92 -26.28 2.35 -16.76
CA THR A 92 -26.52 3.67 -16.14
C THR A 92 -27.73 4.33 -16.82
N LYS A 93 -28.06 5.55 -16.39
CA LYS A 93 -29.09 6.37 -17.04
C LYS A 93 -28.76 6.69 -18.50
N ASP A 94 -27.48 6.66 -18.87
CA ASP A 94 -27.01 7.11 -20.18
C ASP A 94 -26.58 5.95 -21.09
N LYS A 95 -25.87 4.96 -20.55
CA LYS A 95 -25.30 3.86 -21.32
C LYS A 95 -24.98 2.65 -20.47
N VAL A 96 -24.67 1.52 -21.11
CA VAL A 96 -23.99 0.41 -20.45
C VAL A 96 -22.53 0.79 -20.22
N GLN A 97 -22.07 0.67 -18.98
CA GLN A 97 -20.68 0.82 -18.58
C GLN A 97 -20.02 -0.56 -18.48
N GLN A 98 -18.72 -0.60 -18.73
CA GLN A 98 -17.87 -1.77 -18.51
C GLN A 98 -16.88 -1.45 -17.39
N ALA A 99 -16.66 -2.43 -16.51
CA ALA A 99 -15.62 -2.32 -15.49
C ALA A 99 -14.27 -2.00 -16.13
N ASN A 100 -13.52 -1.09 -15.49
CA ASN A 100 -12.20 -0.67 -15.93
C ASN A 100 -11.37 -0.19 -14.72
N TYR A 101 -10.09 0.08 -14.94
CA TYR A 101 -9.17 0.65 -13.96
C TYR A 101 -8.81 2.11 -14.27
N TYR A 102 -9.74 2.90 -14.80
CA TYR A 102 -9.47 4.33 -15.04
C TYR A 102 -9.09 5.05 -13.75
N GLY A 103 -8.14 5.98 -13.87
CA GLY A 103 -7.50 6.65 -12.73
C GLY A 103 -6.30 5.90 -12.14
N SER A 104 -6.09 4.62 -12.48
CA SER A 104 -4.88 3.90 -12.10
C SER A 104 -3.73 4.21 -13.05
N LEU A 105 -2.64 4.79 -12.53
CA LEU A 105 -1.43 5.02 -13.32
C LEU A 105 -0.88 3.70 -13.91
N THR A 106 -0.82 2.63 -13.11
CA THR A 106 -0.22 1.37 -13.56
C THR A 106 -1.06 0.67 -14.62
N GLN A 107 -2.39 0.76 -14.53
CA GLN A 107 -3.29 0.03 -15.42
C GLN A 107 -3.78 0.83 -16.63
N ALA A 108 -3.87 2.15 -16.52
CA ALA A 108 -4.52 3.01 -17.51
C ALA A 108 -3.61 4.13 -18.07
N SER A 109 -2.32 4.13 -17.75
CA SER A 109 -1.36 5.06 -18.35
C SER A 109 -0.38 4.39 -19.32
N THR A 110 0.27 5.22 -20.11
CA THR A 110 1.26 4.80 -21.11
C THR A 110 2.56 5.55 -20.93
N ILE A 111 3.66 4.95 -21.36
CA ILE A 111 4.99 5.55 -21.39
C ILE A 111 5.56 5.51 -22.81
N ARG A 112 6.24 6.58 -23.22
CA ARG A 112 6.95 6.64 -24.50
C ARG A 112 8.20 5.76 -24.43
N VAL A 113 8.31 4.81 -25.35
CA VAL A 113 9.45 3.88 -25.42
C VAL A 113 10.43 4.21 -26.54
N GLY A 114 9.99 4.95 -27.56
CA GLY A 114 10.86 5.34 -28.67
C GLY A 114 10.10 5.98 -29.82
N SER A 115 10.71 5.97 -31.00
CA SER A 115 10.08 6.38 -32.25
C SER A 115 10.28 5.33 -33.35
N TYR A 116 9.32 5.25 -34.27
CA TYR A 116 9.39 4.40 -35.46
C TYR A 116 8.80 5.16 -36.64
N ASN A 117 9.57 5.30 -37.72
CA ASN A 117 9.20 6.07 -38.92
C ASN A 117 8.69 7.50 -38.64
N GLY A 118 9.30 8.18 -37.67
CA GLY A 118 8.92 9.55 -37.29
C GLY A 118 7.73 9.65 -36.35
N GLU A 119 7.08 8.55 -36.01
CA GLU A 119 6.02 8.52 -35.00
C GLU A 119 6.54 8.11 -33.63
N GLU A 120 5.93 8.66 -32.58
CA GLU A 120 6.20 8.23 -31.21
C GLU A 120 5.50 6.91 -30.89
N ILE A 121 6.22 6.03 -30.20
CA ILE A 121 5.77 4.71 -29.80
C ILE A 121 5.57 4.70 -28.29
N TYR A 122 4.38 4.27 -27.88
CA TYR A 122 3.99 4.17 -26.48
C TYR A 122 3.66 2.72 -26.12
N ALA A 123 3.93 2.37 -24.88
CA ALA A 123 3.55 1.09 -24.27
C ALA A 123 2.72 1.33 -23.00
N PRO A 124 1.84 0.40 -22.60
CA PRO A 124 1.22 0.43 -21.27
C PRO A 124 2.29 0.50 -20.18
N PHE A 125 2.02 1.26 -19.10
CA PHE A 125 2.96 1.36 -17.99
C PHE A 125 3.29 -0.02 -17.38
N LYS A 126 2.27 -0.86 -17.19
CA LYS A 126 2.42 -2.24 -16.70
C LYS A 126 3.20 -3.19 -17.63
N SER A 127 3.45 -2.79 -18.88
CA SER A 127 4.25 -3.59 -19.82
C SER A 127 5.76 -3.32 -19.71
N LEU A 128 6.19 -2.36 -18.88
CA LEU A 128 7.61 -2.05 -18.70
C LEU A 128 8.40 -3.20 -18.06
N LEU A 129 7.83 -3.78 -17.01
CA LEU A 129 8.41 -4.87 -16.22
C LEU A 129 7.26 -5.76 -15.69
N PRO A 130 7.54 -7.03 -15.35
CA PRO A 130 6.53 -7.90 -14.73
C PRO A 130 5.94 -7.27 -13.46
N MET A 131 4.62 -7.11 -13.44
CA MET A 131 3.86 -6.51 -12.34
C MET A 131 2.64 -7.37 -12.02
N VAL A 132 2.20 -7.34 -10.75
CA VAL A 132 0.96 -7.99 -10.33
C VAL A 132 -0.23 -7.34 -11.05
N ASN A 133 -1.10 -8.16 -11.66
CA ASN A 133 -2.38 -7.70 -12.17
C ASN A 133 -3.35 -7.52 -10.98
N PRO A 134 -4.02 -6.36 -10.84
CA PRO A 134 -5.01 -6.15 -9.80
C PRO A 134 -6.10 -7.23 -9.72
N ASP A 135 -6.45 -7.87 -10.83
CA ASP A 135 -7.44 -8.96 -10.87
C ASP A 135 -7.02 -10.19 -10.05
N ASP A 136 -5.71 -10.37 -9.84
CA ASP A 136 -5.13 -11.50 -9.09
C ASP A 136 -4.97 -11.21 -7.59
N LEU A 137 -5.34 -10.01 -7.13
CA LEU A 137 -5.21 -9.63 -5.72
C LEU A 137 -6.19 -10.40 -4.84
N VAL A 138 -5.69 -10.87 -3.70
CA VAL A 138 -6.52 -11.42 -2.63
C VAL A 138 -6.70 -10.37 -1.55
N PHE A 139 -7.94 -9.98 -1.28
CA PHE A 139 -8.24 -8.97 -0.26
C PHE A 139 -8.60 -9.58 1.10
N GLY A 140 -8.21 -8.88 2.14
CA GLY A 140 -8.62 -9.09 3.53
C GLY A 140 -8.42 -7.82 4.33
N GLY A 141 -8.50 -7.92 5.65
CA GLY A 141 -8.14 -6.83 6.55
C GLY A 141 -9.12 -6.64 7.68
N TRP A 142 -9.05 -5.47 8.28
CA TRP A 142 -9.69 -5.15 9.56
C TRP A 142 -10.63 -3.96 9.43
N ASP A 143 -11.67 -3.92 10.25
CA ASP A 143 -12.49 -2.72 10.46
C ASP A 143 -13.07 -2.78 11.87
N ILE A 144 -13.18 -1.61 12.51
CA ILE A 144 -13.84 -1.50 13.82
C ILE A 144 -15.35 -1.82 13.74
N SER A 145 -15.91 -1.87 12.53
CA SER A 145 -17.26 -2.34 12.23
C SER A 145 -17.25 -3.78 11.67
N SER A 146 -18.16 -4.62 12.15
CA SER A 146 -18.36 -6.00 11.64
C SER A 146 -19.21 -6.07 10.35
N MET A 147 -19.51 -4.93 9.72
CA MET A 147 -20.33 -4.88 8.50
C MET A 147 -19.61 -5.58 7.35
N ASN A 148 -20.29 -6.55 6.70
CA ASN A 148 -19.75 -7.20 5.50
C ASN A 148 -19.56 -6.20 4.35
N LEU A 149 -18.74 -6.57 3.37
CA LEU A 149 -18.33 -5.68 2.30
C LEU A 149 -19.48 -5.28 1.34
N ALA A 150 -20.50 -6.12 1.16
CA ALA A 150 -21.67 -5.76 0.34
C ALA A 150 -22.53 -4.67 1.00
N ASP A 151 -22.76 -4.79 2.32
CA ASP A 151 -23.50 -3.78 3.08
C ASP A 151 -22.64 -2.52 3.27
N ALA A 152 -21.32 -2.66 3.42
CA ALA A 152 -20.38 -1.54 3.44
C ALA A 152 -20.39 -0.76 2.12
N MET A 153 -20.40 -1.45 0.97
CA MET A 153 -20.55 -0.85 -0.36
C MET A 153 -21.87 -0.08 -0.47
N THR A 154 -22.97 -0.66 0.03
CA THR A 154 -24.28 0.01 0.07
C THR A 154 -24.25 1.27 0.93
N ARG A 155 -23.63 1.20 2.11
CA ARG A 155 -23.46 2.33 3.03
C ARG A 155 -22.59 3.44 2.42
N ALA A 156 -21.55 3.06 1.67
CA ALA A 156 -20.60 3.98 1.06
C ALA A 156 -21.22 4.85 -0.06
N LYS A 157 -22.24 4.32 -0.76
CA LYS A 157 -22.96 5.02 -1.83
C LYS A 157 -22.05 5.57 -2.94
N VAL A 158 -20.99 4.84 -3.26
CA VAL A 158 -20.01 5.22 -4.29
C VAL A 158 -20.40 4.66 -5.66
N LEU A 159 -20.74 3.38 -5.71
CA LEU A 159 -21.00 2.65 -6.96
C LEU A 159 -22.46 2.76 -7.40
N ASP A 160 -22.73 2.61 -8.69
CA ASP A 160 -24.09 2.55 -9.23
C ASP A 160 -24.90 1.39 -8.63
N ILE A 161 -26.20 1.61 -8.41
CA ILE A 161 -27.08 0.63 -7.73
C ILE A 161 -27.12 -0.72 -8.47
N ASP A 162 -27.12 -0.70 -9.81
CA ASP A 162 -27.15 -1.94 -10.60
C ASP A 162 -25.86 -2.75 -10.40
N LEU A 163 -24.69 -2.08 -10.44
CA LEU A 163 -23.41 -2.70 -10.12
C LEU A 163 -23.38 -3.24 -8.69
N GLN A 164 -23.90 -2.51 -7.71
CA GLN A 164 -23.97 -2.98 -6.32
C GLN A 164 -24.77 -4.29 -6.19
N LYS A 165 -25.90 -4.42 -6.90
CA LYS A 165 -26.71 -5.64 -6.89
C LYS A 165 -25.95 -6.83 -7.48
N GLN A 166 -25.27 -6.62 -8.60
CA GLN A 166 -24.47 -7.64 -9.27
C GLN A 166 -23.28 -8.10 -8.42
N LEU A 167 -22.68 -7.18 -7.65
CA LEU A 167 -21.53 -7.47 -6.78
C LEU A 167 -21.90 -8.10 -5.43
N ARG A 168 -23.16 -8.00 -4.98
CA ARG A 168 -23.58 -8.49 -3.66
C ARG A 168 -23.20 -9.96 -3.39
N PRO A 169 -23.46 -10.93 -4.31
CA PRO A 169 -23.12 -12.33 -4.07
C PRO A 169 -21.62 -12.58 -3.85
N TYR A 170 -20.77 -11.71 -4.40
CA TYR A 170 -19.32 -11.80 -4.24
C TYR A 170 -18.82 -11.22 -2.92
N MET A 171 -19.53 -10.23 -2.37
CA MET A 171 -19.02 -9.39 -1.27
C MET A 171 -19.73 -9.63 0.07
N GLU A 172 -20.89 -10.30 0.09
CA GLU A 172 -21.67 -10.48 1.32
C GLU A 172 -21.02 -11.43 2.34
N SER A 173 -20.19 -12.36 1.88
CA SER A 173 -19.42 -13.29 2.72
C SER A 173 -18.08 -12.71 3.20
N MET A 174 -17.67 -11.56 2.65
CA MET A 174 -16.44 -10.88 3.03
C MET A 174 -16.73 -10.01 4.25
N VAL A 175 -16.21 -10.42 5.41
CA VAL A 175 -16.39 -9.73 6.70
C VAL A 175 -15.01 -9.31 7.23
N PRO A 176 -14.82 -8.03 7.63
CA PRO A 176 -13.56 -7.58 8.21
C PRO A 176 -13.23 -8.29 9.53
N LEU A 177 -11.94 -8.54 9.76
CA LEU A 177 -11.41 -8.92 11.07
C LEU A 177 -11.62 -7.77 12.09
N PRO A 178 -11.64 -8.07 13.40
CA PRO A 178 -11.74 -7.03 14.43
C PRO A 178 -10.59 -6.02 14.33
N GLY A 179 -10.87 -4.72 14.33
CA GLY A 179 -9.84 -3.67 14.26
C GLY A 179 -9.36 -3.20 15.63
N VAL A 180 -8.20 -2.55 15.70
CA VAL A 180 -7.82 -1.80 16.91
C VAL A 180 -8.61 -0.49 16.96
N TYR A 181 -9.24 -0.20 18.10
CA TYR A 181 -10.01 1.02 18.31
C TYR A 181 -9.51 1.75 19.57
N ASP A 182 -9.08 2.99 19.37
CA ASP A 182 -8.78 3.92 20.44
C ASP A 182 -9.61 5.20 20.22
N PRO A 183 -10.60 5.49 21.10
CA PRO A 183 -11.46 6.66 20.95
C PRO A 183 -10.70 7.99 21.04
N ASP A 184 -9.53 8.03 21.67
CA ASP A 184 -8.75 9.25 21.84
C ASP A 184 -7.99 9.64 20.57
N PHE A 185 -7.87 8.71 19.61
CA PHE A 185 -7.16 8.95 18.35
C PHE A 185 -8.06 9.34 17.18
N ILE A 186 -9.37 9.09 17.26
CA ILE A 186 -10.31 9.42 16.18
C ILE A 186 -11.53 10.21 16.68
N ALA A 187 -12.35 10.72 15.78
CA ALA A 187 -13.53 11.50 16.16
C ALA A 187 -14.50 10.68 17.03
N ALA A 188 -15.00 11.28 18.12
CA ALA A 188 -15.91 10.64 19.07
C ALA A 188 -17.20 10.07 18.45
N ASN A 189 -17.63 10.59 17.30
CA ASN A 189 -18.79 10.10 16.56
C ASN A 189 -18.60 8.68 15.97
N GLN A 190 -17.38 8.14 15.98
CA GLN A 190 -17.10 6.77 15.53
C GLN A 190 -17.45 5.71 16.58
N GLY A 191 -17.72 6.08 17.84
CA GLY A 191 -17.96 5.12 18.91
C GLY A 191 -19.13 4.14 18.64
N SER A 192 -20.21 4.62 18.02
CA SER A 192 -21.34 3.76 17.65
C SER A 192 -21.03 2.74 16.53
N ARG A 193 -19.97 2.99 15.75
CA ARG A 193 -19.51 2.11 14.67
C ARG A 193 -18.61 0.98 15.20
N ALA A 194 -17.95 1.19 16.33
CA ALA A 194 -16.94 0.29 16.89
C ALA A 194 -17.57 -0.91 17.61
N ASN A 195 -18.01 -1.93 16.86
CA ASN A 195 -18.58 -3.17 17.39
C ASN A 195 -17.72 -4.42 17.11
N ASN A 196 -16.56 -4.25 16.46
CA ASN A 196 -15.66 -5.31 16.01
C ASN A 196 -14.22 -4.95 16.36
N VAL A 197 -13.84 -5.14 17.63
CA VAL A 197 -12.61 -4.55 18.18
C VAL A 197 -11.69 -5.61 18.79
N ILE A 198 -10.39 -5.50 18.53
CA ILE A 198 -9.34 -6.24 19.24
C ILE A 198 -9.20 -5.65 20.64
N LYS A 199 -9.46 -6.48 21.65
CA LYS A 199 -9.35 -6.12 23.07
C LYS A 199 -7.96 -6.45 23.62
N GLY A 200 -7.68 -5.96 24.83
CA GLY A 200 -6.43 -6.20 25.52
C GLY A 200 -5.51 -4.98 25.52
N THR A 201 -4.31 -5.20 26.02
CA THR A 201 -3.20 -4.25 25.99
C THR A 201 -2.68 -4.02 24.57
N LYS A 202 -1.95 -2.93 24.36
CA LYS A 202 -1.32 -2.62 23.07
C LYS A 202 -0.40 -3.74 22.58
N LYS A 203 0.30 -4.40 23.50
CA LYS A 203 1.11 -5.59 23.20
C LYS A 203 0.27 -6.74 22.64
N GLU A 204 -0.80 -7.11 23.33
CA GLU A 204 -1.73 -8.17 22.88
C GLU A 204 -2.38 -7.81 21.53
N GLN A 205 -2.66 -6.53 21.30
CA GLN A 205 -3.18 -6.05 20.02
C GLN A 205 -2.17 -6.23 18.89
N VAL A 206 -0.89 -5.89 19.09
CA VAL A 206 0.18 -6.14 18.10
C VAL A 206 0.32 -7.63 17.82
N GLU A 207 0.35 -8.47 18.86
CA GLU A 207 0.43 -9.93 18.72
C GLU A 207 -0.76 -10.50 17.93
N GLN A 208 -1.97 -9.98 18.16
CA GLN A 208 -3.15 -10.37 17.38
C GLN A 208 -3.05 -9.95 15.91
N ILE A 209 -2.56 -8.74 15.61
CA ILE A 209 -2.37 -8.29 14.22
C ILE A 209 -1.34 -9.17 13.50
N ILE A 210 -0.22 -9.50 14.16
CA ILE A 210 0.79 -10.42 13.64
C ILE A 210 0.15 -11.78 13.31
N LYS A 211 -0.63 -12.33 14.25
CA LYS A 211 -1.34 -13.59 14.06
C LYS A 211 -2.29 -13.52 12.86
N ASP A 212 -3.08 -12.46 12.75
CA ASP A 212 -4.02 -12.25 11.64
C ASP A 212 -3.33 -12.20 10.28
N ILE A 213 -2.17 -11.53 10.18
CA ILE A 213 -1.35 -11.48 8.96
C ILE A 213 -0.87 -12.88 8.56
N ARG A 214 -0.36 -13.66 9.52
CA ARG A 214 0.11 -15.04 9.29
C ARG A 214 -1.02 -15.96 8.84
N GLU A 215 -2.14 -15.94 9.56
CA GLU A 215 -3.32 -16.76 9.23
C GLU A 215 -3.90 -16.38 7.87
N PHE A 216 -3.95 -15.08 7.53
CA PHE A 216 -4.37 -14.63 6.22
C PHE A 216 -3.44 -15.14 5.12
N LYS A 217 -2.11 -15.06 5.33
CA LYS A 217 -1.12 -15.55 4.37
C LYS A 217 -1.27 -17.05 4.13
N GLU A 218 -1.36 -17.84 5.20
CA GLU A 218 -1.50 -19.30 5.16
C GLU A 218 -2.80 -19.72 4.49
N LYS A 219 -3.94 -19.20 4.97
CA LYS A 219 -5.28 -19.54 4.47
C LYS A 219 -5.43 -19.28 2.98
N ASN A 220 -4.90 -18.16 2.50
CA ASN A 220 -5.05 -17.73 1.11
C ASN A 220 -3.91 -18.20 0.20
N LYS A 221 -2.86 -18.82 0.77
CA LYS A 221 -1.68 -19.31 0.06
C LYS A 221 -1.06 -18.23 -0.82
N VAL A 222 -0.91 -17.02 -0.27
CA VAL A 222 -0.28 -15.89 -0.97
C VAL A 222 1.22 -15.85 -0.65
N ASP A 223 2.04 -15.49 -1.62
CA ASP A 223 3.49 -15.47 -1.48
C ASP A 223 3.93 -14.24 -0.67
N LYS A 224 3.28 -13.10 -0.94
CA LYS A 224 3.52 -11.81 -0.30
C LYS A 224 2.23 -11.20 0.22
N VAL A 225 2.37 -10.39 1.27
CA VAL A 225 1.29 -9.56 1.81
C VAL A 225 1.76 -8.11 1.80
N VAL A 226 0.84 -7.18 1.57
CA VAL A 226 1.01 -5.75 1.83
C VAL A 226 -0.14 -5.30 2.71
N VAL A 227 0.16 -4.49 3.73
CA VAL A 227 -0.84 -3.85 4.58
C VAL A 227 -0.95 -2.38 4.19
N LEU A 228 -2.19 -1.89 4.03
CA LEU A 228 -2.45 -0.49 3.74
C LEU A 228 -3.47 0.08 4.71
N TRP A 229 -3.12 1.19 5.35
CA TRP A 229 -4.04 1.99 6.15
C TRP A 229 -4.95 2.82 5.25
N THR A 230 -6.24 2.54 5.28
CA THR A 230 -7.29 3.35 4.64
C THR A 230 -8.46 3.62 5.60
N ALA A 231 -8.20 3.53 6.91
CA ALA A 231 -9.18 3.82 7.95
C ALA A 231 -9.28 5.32 8.20
N ASN A 232 -10.08 5.69 9.20
CA ASN A 232 -10.22 7.06 9.65
C ASN A 232 -8.85 7.72 9.89
N THR A 233 -8.78 9.02 9.60
CA THR A 233 -7.65 9.84 9.99
C THR A 233 -7.56 9.89 11.51
N GLU A 234 -6.40 9.54 12.03
CA GLU A 234 -6.09 9.72 13.45
C GLU A 234 -5.59 11.15 13.70
N ARG A 235 -5.71 11.65 14.94
CA ARG A 235 -4.91 12.80 15.37
C ARG A 235 -3.42 12.44 15.34
N TYR A 236 -2.57 13.45 15.36
CA TYR A 236 -1.15 13.22 15.50
C TYR A 236 -0.82 12.70 16.90
N SER A 237 0.15 11.78 16.98
CA SER A 237 0.82 11.39 18.22
C SER A 237 1.90 12.42 18.58
N ASN A 238 2.05 12.72 19.86
CA ASN A 238 3.19 13.49 20.36
C ASN A 238 4.48 12.69 20.16
N VAL A 239 5.53 13.35 19.68
CA VAL A 239 6.86 12.75 19.57
C VAL A 239 7.70 13.23 20.74
N CYS A 240 8.05 12.32 21.66
CA CYS A 240 8.67 12.65 22.94
C CYS A 240 9.87 11.75 23.24
N ALA A 241 10.89 12.34 23.87
CA ALA A 241 12.04 11.59 24.37
C ALA A 241 11.60 10.56 25.42
N GLY A 242 12.06 9.31 25.31
CA GLY A 242 11.68 8.24 26.23
C GLY A 242 10.33 7.57 25.93
N LEU A 243 9.62 8.00 24.87
CA LEU A 243 8.32 7.46 24.47
C LEU A 243 8.41 6.76 23.11
N ASN A 244 8.71 7.50 22.05
CA ASN A 244 8.66 7.01 20.66
C ASN A 244 9.76 7.62 19.77
N ASP A 245 10.80 8.15 20.41
CA ASP A 245 11.99 8.73 19.78
C ASP A 245 13.01 7.68 19.34
N THR A 246 13.11 6.54 20.04
CA THR A 246 13.96 5.40 19.67
C THR A 246 13.14 4.12 19.54
N MET A 247 13.73 3.11 18.89
CA MET A 247 13.13 1.79 18.76
C MET A 247 12.84 1.16 20.13
N GLU A 248 13.81 1.20 21.05
CA GLU A 248 13.70 0.63 22.39
C GLU A 248 12.61 1.31 23.20
N ASN A 249 12.54 2.64 23.14
CA ASN A 249 11.52 3.42 23.85
C ASN A 249 10.12 3.14 23.29
N LEU A 250 9.98 3.04 21.97
CA LEU A 250 8.70 2.72 21.34
C LEU A 250 8.18 1.35 21.77
N LEU A 251 9.03 0.31 21.72
CA LEU A 251 8.64 -1.04 22.13
C LEU A 251 8.33 -1.10 23.63
N ALA A 252 9.14 -0.44 24.47
CA ALA A 252 8.87 -0.34 25.90
C ALA A 252 7.55 0.39 26.21
N SER A 253 7.17 1.39 25.39
CA SER A 253 5.91 2.12 25.52
C SER A 253 4.71 1.27 25.14
N VAL A 254 4.85 0.39 24.14
CA VAL A 254 3.84 -0.63 23.83
C VAL A 254 3.66 -1.60 24.99
N ASP A 255 4.76 -2.10 25.57
CA ASP A 255 4.72 -3.02 26.72
C ASP A 255 4.08 -2.37 27.97
N LYS A 256 4.31 -1.08 28.19
CA LYS A 256 3.72 -0.29 29.28
C LYS A 256 2.30 0.19 28.98
N ASN A 257 1.76 -0.10 27.80
CA ASN A 257 0.44 0.32 27.37
C ASN A 257 0.24 1.86 27.33
N GLU A 258 1.31 2.61 27.05
CA GLU A 258 1.33 4.08 27.07
C GLU A 258 0.25 4.69 26.18
N ALA A 259 -0.46 5.71 26.67
CA ALA A 259 -1.64 6.28 26.00
C ALA A 259 -1.31 6.86 24.61
N GLU A 260 -0.11 7.41 24.43
CA GLU A 260 0.27 8.16 23.24
C GLU A 260 0.84 7.29 22.10
N ILE A 261 0.45 6.01 22.05
CA ILE A 261 0.77 5.07 20.97
C ILE A 261 -0.52 4.78 20.19
N SER A 262 -0.58 5.23 18.93
CA SER A 262 -1.80 5.15 18.13
C SER A 262 -2.07 3.73 17.60
N PRO A 263 -3.34 3.39 17.27
CA PRO A 263 -3.67 2.16 16.55
C PRO A 263 -2.85 1.99 15.26
N SER A 264 -2.68 3.03 14.43
CA SER A 264 -1.84 2.93 13.22
C SER A 264 -0.39 2.58 13.52
N THR A 265 0.16 3.01 14.66
CA THR A 265 1.51 2.64 15.10
C THR A 265 1.59 1.14 15.43
N LEU A 266 0.55 0.58 16.07
CA LEU A 266 0.51 -0.87 16.37
C LEU A 266 0.46 -1.72 15.10
N TYR A 267 -0.35 -1.34 14.10
CA TYR A 267 -0.35 -2.03 12.81
C TYR A 267 1.01 -1.92 12.11
N ALA A 268 1.65 -0.76 12.14
CA ALA A 268 2.94 -0.59 11.50
C ALA A 268 4.02 -1.43 12.20
N ILE A 269 4.07 -1.46 13.55
CA ILE A 269 4.98 -2.33 14.31
C ILE A 269 4.77 -3.79 13.91
N ALA A 270 3.52 -4.28 13.92
CA ALA A 270 3.20 -5.65 13.54
C ALA A 270 3.68 -6.00 12.11
N CYS A 271 3.53 -5.07 11.17
CA CYS A 271 3.98 -5.26 9.80
C CYS A 271 5.50 -5.31 9.68
N VAL A 272 6.23 -4.43 10.38
CA VAL A 272 7.69 -4.47 10.40
C VAL A 272 8.17 -5.79 10.97
N THR A 273 7.65 -6.21 12.12
CA THR A 273 8.00 -7.51 12.75
C THR A 273 7.74 -8.72 11.84
N GLU A 274 6.78 -8.65 10.92
CA GLU A 274 6.49 -9.71 9.95
C GLU A 274 7.22 -9.55 8.61
N GLY A 275 8.05 -8.52 8.44
CA GLY A 275 8.67 -8.19 7.14
C GLY A 275 7.65 -7.87 6.05
N VAL A 276 6.49 -7.33 6.43
CA VAL A 276 5.38 -6.97 5.54
C VAL A 276 5.39 -5.48 5.26
N PRO A 277 5.36 -5.03 3.99
CA PRO A 277 5.25 -3.62 3.67
C PRO A 277 3.97 -3.00 4.24
N PHE A 278 4.12 -1.88 4.96
CA PHE A 278 3.02 -1.08 5.48
C PHE A 278 2.94 0.27 4.76
N ILE A 279 1.75 0.61 4.26
CA ILE A 279 1.49 1.86 3.54
C ILE A 279 0.51 2.68 4.37
N ASN A 280 0.90 3.90 4.75
CA ASN A 280 -0.02 4.84 5.39
C ASN A 280 -0.77 5.68 4.33
N GLY A 281 -2.07 5.42 4.14
CA GLY A 281 -2.93 6.17 3.23
C GLY A 281 -3.64 7.38 3.87
N SER A 282 -3.33 7.69 5.13
CA SER A 282 -3.94 8.78 5.89
C SER A 282 -2.88 9.76 6.43
N PRO A 283 -3.24 10.98 6.83
CA PRO A 283 -2.26 12.04 7.08
C PRO A 283 -1.58 12.00 8.46
N GLN A 284 -2.00 11.13 9.38
CA GLN A 284 -1.39 11.08 10.72
C GLN A 284 0.09 10.67 10.66
N ASN A 285 0.86 11.11 11.66
CA ASN A 285 2.29 10.84 11.78
C ASN A 285 2.61 9.44 12.33
N THR A 286 2.04 8.38 11.75
CA THR A 286 2.28 6.98 12.16
C THR A 286 3.77 6.63 12.24
N PHE A 287 4.57 7.15 11.29
CA PHE A 287 6.01 6.90 11.20
C PHE A 287 6.82 7.80 12.13
N VAL A 288 6.64 7.62 13.44
CA VAL A 288 7.46 8.26 14.48
C VAL A 288 8.93 7.77 14.42
N PRO A 289 9.91 8.53 14.94
CA PRO A 289 11.32 8.19 14.81
C PRO A 289 11.66 6.76 15.26
N GLY A 290 11.12 6.30 16.39
CA GLY A 290 11.35 4.94 16.88
C GLY A 290 10.90 3.85 15.92
N LEU A 291 9.83 4.08 15.16
CA LEU A 291 9.33 3.14 14.16
C LEU A 291 10.19 3.15 12.89
N ILE A 292 10.70 4.32 12.49
CA ILE A 292 11.63 4.43 11.36
C ILE A 292 12.94 3.70 11.67
N PHE A 293 13.46 3.80 12.91
CA PHE A 293 14.65 3.06 13.31
C PHE A 293 14.42 1.56 13.34
N LEU A 294 13.23 1.10 13.74
CA LEU A 294 12.85 -0.31 13.68
C LEU A 294 12.93 -0.86 12.24
N LEU A 295 12.54 -0.07 11.23
CA LEU A 295 12.58 -0.47 9.81
C LEU A 295 14.00 -0.65 9.23
N VAL A 296 15.02 0.00 9.81
CA VAL A 296 16.38 0.08 9.22
C VAL A 296 17.31 -1.00 9.78
N LEU A 297 16.90 -1.73 10.83
CA LEU A 297 17.72 -2.72 11.52
C LEU A 297 17.41 -4.17 11.13
N GLU A 298 16.38 -4.41 10.31
CA GLU A 298 16.08 -5.70 9.66
C GLU A 298 16.54 -5.73 8.19
#